data_AF-A0A3D0NY76-F1
#
_entry.id   AF-A0A3D0NY76-F1
#
_cell.length_a   1.000
_cell.length_b   1.000
_cell.length_c   1.000
_cell.angle_alpha   90.00
_cell.angle_beta   90.00
_cell.angle_gamma   90.00
#
_symmetry.space_group_name_H-M   'P 1'
#
loop_
_entity.id
_entity.type
_entity.pdbx_description
1 polymer ?
#
loop_
_entity_poly.entity_id
_entity_poly.type
_entity_poly.pdbx_seq_one_letter_code
_entity_poly.pdbx_strand_id
1 'polypeptide(L)'
;MLPKSALRRQKLAQSIDDALAKDDALFRALRGVPGFWRTSNGRLQVGGNYDYADDFLLIPFIGSNGLIQACQLKAIRKNSRTSPKYSWLSSIRQRDGCGPGTPLHYEGALGFKGKTIETVLVTEGALKAATCQSFLPDRYVVGNSGVATSHQEIVRTARYKALEIAFDADCFANPHVARALASLIASRVREQLFLSCEQPTRILKWDKRFKGIDDALIAGATVHYLDVPEWLKLLTPECFDAASHQLADISPSK
;
A
#
# COMPACT_ATOMS: atom_id res chain seq x y z
N MET A 1 9.75 -12.88 10.85
CA MET A 1 10.48 -11.89 11.69
C MET A 1 11.79 -11.53 11.00
N LEU A 2 12.19 -10.26 11.00
CA LEU A 2 13.54 -9.89 10.54
C LEU A 2 14.56 -10.18 11.66
N PRO A 3 15.70 -10.84 11.39
CA PRO A 3 16.71 -11.06 12.42
C PRO A 3 17.28 -9.74 12.97
N LYS A 4 17.34 -9.62 14.30
CA LYS A 4 17.87 -8.44 15.01
C LYS A 4 19.36 -8.22 14.80
N SER A 5 20.15 -9.28 14.93
CA SER A 5 21.61 -9.19 14.80
C SER A 5 22.04 -9.12 13.34
N ALA A 6 22.98 -8.24 13.02
CA ALA A 6 23.60 -8.13 11.70
C ALA A 6 24.17 -9.47 11.23
N LEU A 7 24.82 -10.23 12.14
CA LEU A 7 25.37 -11.56 11.83
C LEU A 7 24.31 -12.55 11.34
N ARG A 8 23.14 -12.61 12.01
CA ARG A 8 22.04 -13.48 11.56
C ARG A 8 21.42 -13.00 10.25
N ARG A 9 21.36 -11.69 9.99
CA ARG A 9 20.92 -11.18 8.68
C ARG A 9 21.91 -11.51 7.58
N GLN A 10 23.22 -11.49 7.86
CA GLN A 10 24.22 -11.95 6.91
C GLN A 10 24.07 -13.44 6.59
N LYS A 11 23.79 -14.29 7.58
CA LYS A 11 23.48 -15.71 7.34
C LYS A 11 22.22 -15.92 6.49
N LEU A 12 21.19 -15.12 6.75
CA LEU A 12 19.97 -15.09 5.93
C LEU A 12 20.30 -14.67 4.49
N ALA A 13 21.08 -13.59 4.32
CA ALA A 13 21.50 -13.11 3.01
C ALA A 13 22.29 -14.19 2.25
N GLN A 14 23.20 -14.89 2.91
CA GLN A 14 23.94 -16.01 2.31
C GLN A 14 23.00 -17.15 1.90
N SER A 15 22.03 -17.50 2.74
CA SER A 15 21.06 -18.57 2.41
C SER A 15 20.20 -18.20 1.20
N ILE A 16 19.84 -16.92 1.06
CA ILE A 16 19.15 -16.39 -0.12
C ILE A 16 20.10 -16.47 -1.33
N ASP A 17 21.34 -16.00 -1.19
CA ASP A 17 22.35 -16.03 -2.25
C ASP A 17 22.58 -17.45 -2.78
N ASP A 18 22.74 -18.43 -1.89
CA ASP A 18 22.95 -19.84 -2.22
C ASP A 18 21.72 -20.47 -2.90
N ALA A 19 20.52 -20.06 -2.50
CA ALA A 19 19.28 -20.50 -3.14
C ALA A 19 19.14 -19.91 -4.55
N LEU A 20 19.59 -18.67 -4.75
CA LEU A 20 19.53 -17.95 -6.03
C LEU A 20 20.68 -18.30 -6.97
N ALA A 21 21.85 -18.71 -6.47
CA ALA A 21 23.01 -19.09 -7.29
C ALA A 21 22.76 -20.30 -8.20
N LYS A 22 21.66 -21.03 -7.99
CA LYS A 22 21.18 -22.09 -8.88
C LYS A 22 20.45 -21.54 -10.13
N ASP A 23 20.17 -20.23 -10.16
CA ASP A 23 19.49 -19.51 -11.23
C ASP A 23 20.13 -18.11 -11.40
N ASP A 24 21.08 -18.03 -12.33
CA ASP A 24 21.87 -16.81 -12.62
C ASP A 24 21.01 -15.58 -12.98
N ALA A 25 19.77 -15.77 -13.43
CA ALA A 25 18.84 -14.68 -13.73
C ALA A 25 18.24 -14.08 -12.45
N LEU A 26 17.93 -14.92 -11.46
CA LEU A 26 17.36 -14.54 -10.17
C LEU A 26 18.39 -13.87 -9.24
N PHE A 27 19.67 -14.22 -9.39
CA PHE A 27 20.78 -13.54 -8.69
C PHE A 27 20.95 -12.06 -9.10
N ARG A 28 20.69 -11.73 -10.38
CA ARG A 28 20.65 -10.33 -10.84
C ARG A 28 19.40 -9.58 -10.38
N ALA A 29 18.32 -10.31 -10.09
CA ALA A 29 17.02 -9.75 -9.73
C ALA A 29 16.99 -9.07 -8.34
N LEU A 30 17.93 -9.37 -7.44
CA LEU A 30 18.02 -8.68 -6.15
C LEU A 30 18.59 -7.25 -6.25
N ARG A 31 19.28 -6.92 -7.35
CA ARG A 31 19.70 -5.55 -7.61
C ARG A 31 18.45 -4.72 -7.89
N GLY A 32 18.18 -3.76 -7.02
CA GLY A 32 16.96 -2.93 -7.10
C GLY A 32 15.80 -3.41 -6.23
N VAL A 33 16.00 -4.45 -5.39
CA VAL A 33 15.03 -4.80 -4.34
C VAL A 33 15.34 -4.04 -3.04
N PRO A 34 14.40 -3.24 -2.51
CA PRO A 34 14.61 -2.44 -1.31
C PRO A 34 15.03 -3.29 -0.11
N GLY A 35 16.08 -2.86 0.57
CA GLY A 35 16.62 -3.57 1.72
C GLY A 35 17.74 -4.54 1.39
N PHE A 36 17.91 -4.91 0.13
CA PHE A 36 19.05 -5.68 -0.36
C PHE A 36 20.12 -4.74 -0.93
N TRP A 37 21.39 -5.06 -0.73
CA TRP A 37 22.51 -4.30 -1.25
C TRP A 37 23.79 -5.15 -1.25
N ARG A 38 24.85 -4.66 -1.91
CA ARG A 38 26.14 -5.35 -1.99
C ARG A 38 27.22 -4.58 -1.26
N THR A 39 27.99 -5.31 -0.46
CA THR A 39 29.20 -4.78 0.18
C THR A 39 30.31 -4.51 -0.85
N SER A 40 31.39 -3.85 -0.43
CA SER A 40 32.57 -3.62 -1.26
C SER A 40 33.17 -4.93 -1.81
N ASN A 41 33.14 -6.01 -1.01
CA ASN A 41 33.60 -7.35 -1.38
C ASN A 41 32.56 -8.20 -2.12
N GLY A 42 31.47 -7.60 -2.61
CA GLY A 42 30.49 -8.25 -3.50
C GLY A 42 29.45 -9.13 -2.82
N ARG A 43 29.49 -9.28 -1.49
CA ARG A 43 28.54 -10.11 -0.72
C ARG A 43 27.18 -9.43 -0.58
N LEU A 44 26.12 -10.23 -0.66
CA LEU A 44 24.76 -9.78 -0.43
C LEU A 44 24.52 -9.43 1.05
N GLN A 45 23.79 -8.35 1.31
CA GLN A 45 23.35 -7.94 2.63
C GLN A 45 21.86 -7.61 2.65
N VAL A 46 21.24 -7.75 3.82
CA VAL A 46 19.84 -7.41 4.07
C VAL A 46 19.73 -6.47 5.27
N GLY A 47 19.08 -5.32 5.08
CA GLY A 47 18.92 -4.29 6.10
C GLY A 47 20.23 -3.55 6.42
N GLY A 48 20.27 -2.91 7.59
CA GLY A 48 21.45 -2.15 8.02
C GLY A 48 22.61 -3.01 8.53
N ASN A 49 23.79 -2.40 8.66
CA ASN A 49 25.01 -3.02 9.21
C ASN A 49 24.99 -3.20 10.73
N TYR A 50 24.01 -2.62 11.41
CA TYR A 50 23.95 -2.60 12.87
C TYR A 50 22.79 -3.44 13.39
N ASP A 51 22.92 -3.92 14.62
CA ASP A 51 21.86 -4.64 15.28
C ASP A 51 20.64 -3.73 15.49
N TYR A 52 19.46 -4.28 15.24
CA TYR A 52 18.22 -3.57 15.55
C TYR A 52 17.94 -3.68 17.05
N ALA A 53 17.66 -2.56 17.69
CA ALA A 53 17.24 -2.52 19.09
C ALA A 53 15.85 -3.17 19.29
N ASP A 54 14.95 -3.02 18.31
CA ASP A 54 13.57 -3.51 18.36
C ASP A 54 13.38 -4.84 17.62
N ASP A 55 12.35 -5.59 18.01
CA ASP A 55 11.86 -6.73 17.23
C ASP A 55 10.95 -6.24 16.10
N PHE A 56 11.28 -6.63 14.86
CA PHE A 56 10.51 -6.23 13.69
C PHE A 56 9.80 -7.41 13.04
N LEU A 57 8.47 -7.29 12.93
CA LEU A 57 7.71 -8.06 11.97
C LEU A 57 8.05 -7.54 10.57
N LEU A 58 8.54 -8.44 9.73
CA LEU A 58 8.81 -8.19 8.32
C LEU A 58 7.52 -8.48 7.54
N ILE A 59 7.01 -7.48 6.84
CA ILE A 59 5.75 -7.54 6.09
C ILE A 59 6.08 -7.37 4.60
N PRO A 60 5.94 -8.41 3.77
CA PRO A 60 6.22 -8.30 2.35
C PRO A 60 5.13 -7.47 1.64
N PHE A 61 5.56 -6.62 0.71
CA PHE A 61 4.71 -5.97 -0.28
C PHE A 61 4.82 -6.74 -1.58
N ILE A 62 3.68 -7.30 -2.01
CA ILE A 62 3.59 -8.13 -3.21
C ILE A 62 3.15 -7.25 -4.39
N GLY A 63 3.83 -7.38 -5.52
CA GLY A 63 3.46 -6.71 -6.76
C GLY A 63 2.32 -7.44 -7.50
N SER A 64 1.78 -6.81 -8.53
CA SER A 64 0.72 -7.40 -9.37
C SER A 64 1.14 -8.69 -10.09
N ASN A 65 2.44 -8.93 -10.21
CA ASN A 65 3.03 -10.17 -10.73
C ASN A 65 3.13 -11.29 -9.68
N GLY A 66 2.74 -11.05 -8.43
CA GLY A 66 2.84 -12.01 -7.32
C GLY A 66 4.23 -12.11 -6.67
N LEU A 67 5.20 -11.29 -7.07
CA LEU A 67 6.54 -11.27 -6.49
C LEU A 67 6.66 -10.20 -5.40
N ILE A 68 7.57 -10.42 -4.44
CA ILE A 68 7.90 -9.42 -3.43
C ILE A 68 8.65 -8.26 -4.11
N GLN A 69 8.15 -7.03 -3.93
CA GLN A 69 8.78 -5.82 -4.47
C GLN A 69 9.34 -4.87 -3.41
N ALA A 70 8.89 -4.98 -2.16
CA ALA A 70 9.44 -4.26 -1.02
C ALA A 70 9.06 -4.98 0.28
N CYS A 71 9.66 -4.58 1.40
CA CYS A 71 9.27 -5.06 2.71
C CYS A 71 9.10 -3.89 3.69
N GLN A 72 8.01 -3.90 4.44
CA GLN A 72 7.79 -3.00 5.56
C GLN A 72 8.18 -3.68 6.88
N LEU A 73 8.72 -2.91 7.80
CA LEU A 73 9.07 -3.31 9.16
C LEU A 73 8.03 -2.72 10.11
N LYS A 74 7.40 -3.58 10.91
CA LYS A 74 6.52 -3.18 12.00
C LYS A 74 7.19 -3.52 13.32
N ALA A 75 7.45 -2.52 14.16
CA ALA A 75 7.97 -2.76 15.50
C ALA A 75 6.92 -3.52 16.34
N ILE A 76 7.29 -4.65 16.93
CA ILE A 76 6.40 -5.44 17.80
C ILE A 76 6.28 -4.79 19.18
N ARG A 77 7.40 -4.28 19.71
CA ARG A 77 7.46 -3.50 20.94
C ARG A 77 8.21 -2.22 20.64
N LYS A 78 7.61 -1.08 20.98
CA LYS A 78 8.27 0.22 20.86
C LYS A 78 9.14 0.41 22.08
N ASN A 79 10.46 0.38 21.92
CA ASN A 79 11.37 0.81 22.98
C ASN A 79 11.42 2.34 23.13
N SER A 80 10.92 3.10 22.13
CA SER A 80 10.79 4.56 22.18
C SER A 80 9.44 5.03 21.64
N ARG A 81 8.86 6.04 22.30
CA ARG A 81 7.63 6.74 21.85
C ARG A 81 7.80 7.43 20.47
N THR A 82 9.02 7.81 20.10
CA THR A 82 9.31 8.54 18.85
C THR A 82 9.54 7.62 17.64
N SER A 83 9.70 6.32 17.84
CA SER A 83 9.91 5.37 16.74
C SER A 83 8.64 5.24 15.88
N PRO A 84 8.76 5.31 14.53
CA PRO A 84 7.62 5.12 13.65
C PRO A 84 7.08 3.69 13.81
N LYS A 85 5.73 3.55 13.81
CA LYS A 85 5.09 2.22 13.95
C LYS A 85 5.44 1.29 12.80
N TYR A 86 5.58 1.87 11.61
CA TYR A 86 6.00 1.20 10.39
C TYR A 86 7.14 1.98 9.74
N SER A 87 8.14 1.27 9.24
CA SER A 87 9.21 1.82 8.43
C SER A 87 9.47 0.90 7.24
N TRP A 88 10.05 1.43 6.17
CA TRP A 88 10.46 0.57 5.07
C TRP A 88 11.82 -0.05 5.32
N LEU A 89 11.97 -1.31 4.94
CA LEU A 89 13.28 -1.91 4.76
C LEU A 89 13.91 -1.30 3.50
N SER A 90 14.84 -0.37 3.69
CA SER A 90 15.46 0.41 2.61
C SER A 90 16.97 0.23 2.63
N SER A 91 17.57 0.21 1.45
CA SER A 91 19.01 0.17 1.24
C SER A 91 19.51 1.36 0.42
N ILE A 92 18.70 2.42 0.25
CA ILE A 92 18.97 3.55 -0.66
C ILE A 92 20.33 4.25 -0.43
N ARG A 93 20.89 4.16 0.77
CA ARG A 93 22.20 4.76 1.12
C ARG A 93 23.37 3.79 0.97
N GLN A 94 23.13 2.59 0.45
CA GLN A 94 24.11 1.53 0.30
C GLN A 94 24.45 1.31 -1.18
N ARG A 95 25.63 0.75 -1.46
CA ARG A 95 26.06 0.40 -2.82
C ARG A 95 25.10 -0.62 -3.44
N ASP A 96 24.67 -0.36 -4.68
CA ASP A 96 23.67 -1.14 -5.41
C ASP A 96 22.31 -1.27 -4.69
N GLY A 97 22.09 -0.49 -3.62
CA GLY A 97 20.85 -0.46 -2.87
C GLY A 97 19.84 0.53 -3.46
N CYS A 98 18.58 0.37 -3.08
CA CYS A 98 17.50 1.24 -3.54
C CYS A 98 16.51 1.55 -2.42
N GLY A 99 15.74 2.61 -2.63
CA GLY A 99 14.57 2.91 -1.81
C GLY A 99 13.35 2.16 -2.32
N PRO A 100 12.37 1.90 -1.46
CA PRO A 100 11.11 1.27 -1.85
C PRO A 100 10.24 2.15 -2.74
N GLY A 101 10.40 3.48 -2.69
CA GLY A 101 9.34 4.37 -3.16
C GLY A 101 8.09 4.20 -2.29
N THR A 102 6.94 3.99 -2.92
CA THR A 102 5.63 3.83 -2.25
C THR A 102 4.79 2.73 -2.92
N PRO A 103 5.31 1.51 -3.08
CA PRO A 103 4.67 0.49 -3.91
C PRO A 103 3.32 0.07 -3.32
N LEU A 104 2.35 -0.26 -4.17
CA LEU A 104 1.13 -0.91 -3.73
C LEU A 104 1.41 -2.36 -3.33
N HIS A 105 0.69 -2.85 -2.33
CA HIS A 105 0.58 -4.28 -2.06
C HIS A 105 -0.63 -4.82 -2.81
N TYR A 106 -0.48 -5.86 -3.61
CA TYR A 106 -1.58 -6.54 -4.32
C TYR A 106 -1.92 -7.83 -3.58
N GLU A 107 -2.97 -7.78 -2.77
CA GLU A 107 -3.37 -8.93 -1.96
C GLU A 107 -3.97 -10.01 -2.87
N GLY A 108 -3.57 -11.27 -2.65
CA GLY A 108 -4.05 -12.38 -3.48
C GLY A 108 -3.68 -12.29 -4.97
N ALA A 109 -2.66 -11.52 -5.38
CA ALA A 109 -2.27 -11.32 -6.79
C ALA A 109 -2.20 -12.62 -7.62
N LEU A 110 -1.68 -13.70 -7.03
CA LEU A 110 -1.64 -15.03 -7.67
C LEU A 110 -3.02 -15.69 -7.77
N GLY A 111 -3.87 -15.53 -6.75
CA GLY A 111 -5.22 -16.09 -6.70
C GLY A 111 -6.22 -15.41 -7.64
N PHE A 112 -5.95 -14.18 -8.07
CA PHE A 112 -6.73 -13.43 -9.05
C PHE A 112 -6.18 -13.51 -10.48
N LYS A 113 -5.02 -14.14 -10.69
CA LYS A 113 -4.43 -14.28 -12.01
C LYS A 113 -5.36 -15.05 -12.95
N GLY A 114 -5.72 -14.42 -14.06
CA GLY A 114 -6.61 -15.01 -15.08
C GLY A 114 -8.09 -15.01 -14.71
N LYS A 115 -8.49 -14.41 -13.57
CA LYS A 115 -9.89 -14.22 -13.21
C LYS A 115 -10.41 -12.88 -13.71
N THR A 116 -11.70 -12.82 -14.04
CA THR A 116 -12.40 -11.56 -14.26
C THR A 116 -12.56 -10.85 -12.92
N ILE A 117 -12.04 -9.63 -12.83
CA ILE A 117 -12.11 -8.79 -11.64
C ILE A 117 -13.00 -7.60 -11.98
N GLU A 118 -14.12 -7.48 -11.29
CA GLU A 118 -15.07 -6.38 -11.52
C GLU A 118 -14.79 -5.17 -10.63
N THR A 119 -14.22 -5.42 -9.43
CA THR A 119 -14.03 -4.38 -8.41
C THR A 119 -12.65 -4.48 -7.77
N VAL A 120 -11.98 -3.33 -7.71
CA VAL A 120 -10.74 -3.13 -6.95
C VAL A 120 -11.07 -2.35 -5.68
N LEU A 121 -10.66 -2.88 -4.53
CA LEU A 121 -10.77 -2.19 -3.25
C LEU A 121 -9.39 -1.72 -2.81
N VAL A 122 -9.23 -0.44 -2.50
CA VAL A 122 -7.99 0.12 -1.96
C VAL A 122 -8.14 0.49 -0.49
N THR A 123 -7.19 0.07 0.34
CA THR A 123 -7.10 0.40 1.78
C THR A 123 -5.64 0.67 2.18
N GLU A 124 -5.34 1.03 3.44
CA GLU A 124 -3.95 1.29 3.86
C GLU A 124 -3.17 0.04 4.28
N GLY A 125 -2.03 -0.16 3.62
CA GLY A 125 -1.01 -1.12 4.01
C GLY A 125 -1.40 -2.58 3.76
N ALA A 126 -0.38 -3.43 3.75
CA ALA A 126 -0.54 -4.86 3.42
C ALA A 126 -1.40 -5.62 4.44
N LEU A 127 -1.26 -5.32 5.73
CA LEU A 127 -2.01 -6.07 6.77
C LEU A 127 -3.51 -5.82 6.70
N LYS A 128 -3.96 -4.58 6.42
CA LYS A 128 -5.39 -4.32 6.24
C LYS A 128 -5.89 -4.94 4.95
N ALA A 129 -5.10 -4.89 3.88
CA ALA A 129 -5.44 -5.53 2.62
C ALA A 129 -5.69 -7.04 2.80
N ALA A 130 -4.80 -7.73 3.52
CA ALA A 130 -4.95 -9.15 3.87
C ALA A 130 -6.25 -9.44 4.65
N THR A 131 -6.56 -8.62 5.66
CA THR A 131 -7.82 -8.75 6.41
C THR A 131 -9.01 -8.53 5.48
N CYS A 132 -9.05 -7.42 4.73
CA CYS A 132 -10.14 -7.10 3.83
C CYS A 132 -10.37 -8.21 2.80
N GLN A 133 -9.32 -8.76 2.20
CA GLN A 133 -9.43 -9.84 1.22
C GLN A 133 -10.07 -11.10 1.80
N SER A 134 -9.83 -11.37 3.09
CA SER A 134 -10.40 -12.54 3.79
C SER A 134 -11.91 -12.41 4.02
N PHE A 135 -12.41 -11.18 4.22
CA PHE A 135 -13.84 -10.90 4.43
C PHE A 135 -14.58 -10.54 3.14
N LEU A 136 -13.88 -10.04 2.13
CA LEU A 136 -14.41 -9.60 0.84
C LEU A 136 -13.70 -10.38 -0.29
N PRO A 137 -13.93 -11.70 -0.41
CA PRO A 137 -13.20 -12.57 -1.34
C PRO A 137 -13.48 -12.28 -2.82
N ASP A 138 -14.53 -11.52 -3.11
CA ASP A 138 -14.96 -11.07 -4.44
C ASP A 138 -14.37 -9.70 -4.84
N ARG A 139 -13.54 -9.10 -3.99
CA ARG A 139 -12.81 -7.86 -4.28
C ARG A 139 -11.35 -8.17 -4.54
N TYR A 140 -10.74 -7.50 -5.52
CA TYR A 140 -9.28 -7.51 -5.62
C TYR A 140 -8.70 -6.39 -4.76
N VAL A 141 -8.10 -6.75 -3.63
CA VAL A 141 -7.71 -5.77 -2.62
C VAL A 141 -6.27 -5.28 -2.84
N VAL A 142 -6.08 -3.96 -2.79
CA VAL A 142 -4.76 -3.33 -2.84
C VAL A 142 -4.48 -2.50 -1.58
N GLY A 143 -3.30 -2.71 -1.00
CA GLY A 143 -2.82 -2.00 0.18
C GLY A 143 -1.89 -0.85 -0.19
N ASN A 144 -2.29 0.39 0.10
CA ASN A 144 -1.50 1.60 -0.12
C ASN A 144 -0.75 1.99 1.16
N SER A 145 0.55 2.20 1.09
CA SER A 145 1.36 2.57 2.27
C SER A 145 1.15 4.01 2.77
N GLY A 146 0.52 4.87 1.97
CA GLY A 146 0.16 6.23 2.36
C GLY A 146 -0.88 6.85 1.42
N VAL A 147 -1.93 7.44 1.99
CA VAL A 147 -3.11 7.94 1.28
C VAL A 147 -2.82 8.93 0.15
N ALA A 148 -1.72 9.66 0.21
CA ALA A 148 -1.28 10.64 -0.79
C ALA A 148 -0.33 10.06 -1.86
N THR A 149 -0.12 8.75 -1.86
CA THR A 149 0.90 8.08 -2.70
C THR A 149 0.25 7.08 -3.65
N SER A 150 0.93 6.79 -4.76
CA SER A 150 0.58 5.76 -5.75
C SER A 150 -0.80 5.87 -6.39
N HIS A 151 -1.37 7.08 -6.47
CA HIS A 151 -2.67 7.32 -7.09
C HIS A 151 -2.75 6.83 -8.54
N GLN A 152 -1.70 7.09 -9.34
CA GLN A 152 -1.66 6.60 -10.72
C GLN A 152 -1.70 5.07 -10.80
N GLU A 153 -1.04 4.37 -9.88
CA GLU A 153 -1.01 2.91 -9.86
C GLU A 153 -2.36 2.33 -9.40
N ILE A 154 -3.01 2.96 -8.42
CA ILE A 154 -4.37 2.60 -7.98
C ILE A 154 -5.35 2.75 -9.15
N VAL A 155 -5.32 3.90 -9.84
CA VAL A 155 -6.17 4.22 -10.98
C VAL A 155 -5.95 3.21 -12.13
N ARG A 156 -4.70 2.92 -12.48
CA ARG A 156 -4.34 1.91 -13.48
C ARG A 156 -4.85 0.52 -13.10
N THR A 157 -4.74 0.13 -11.83
CA THR A 157 -5.20 -1.18 -11.34
C THR A 157 -6.72 -1.32 -11.50
N ALA A 158 -7.45 -0.26 -11.16
CA ALA A 158 -8.91 -0.18 -11.28
C ALA A 158 -9.39 0.20 -12.70
N ARG A 159 -8.51 0.27 -13.70
CA ARG A 159 -8.92 0.59 -15.07
C ARG A 159 -9.94 -0.43 -15.58
N TYR A 160 -11.04 0.09 -16.12
CA TYR A 160 -12.23 -0.66 -16.56
C TYR A 160 -12.93 -1.49 -15.47
N LYS A 161 -12.69 -1.16 -14.19
CA LYS A 161 -13.29 -1.82 -13.02
C LYS A 161 -13.89 -0.78 -12.08
N ALA A 162 -14.83 -1.19 -11.24
CA ALA A 162 -15.25 -0.37 -10.10
C ALA A 162 -14.07 -0.14 -9.15
N LEU A 163 -13.99 1.06 -8.58
CA LEU A 163 -13.01 1.43 -7.55
C LEU A 163 -13.72 1.70 -6.22
N GLU A 164 -13.43 0.88 -5.22
CA GLU A 164 -13.87 1.06 -3.83
C GLU A 164 -12.71 1.60 -3.00
N ILE A 165 -12.89 2.74 -2.33
CA ILE A 165 -11.85 3.38 -1.52
C ILE A 165 -12.21 3.27 -0.04
N ALA A 166 -11.42 2.51 0.70
CA ALA A 166 -11.60 2.21 2.12
C ALA A 166 -10.39 2.69 2.95
N PHE A 167 -10.10 3.99 2.84
CA PHE A 167 -9.14 4.65 3.72
C PHE A 167 -9.74 4.88 5.11
N ASP A 168 -8.88 4.97 6.12
CA ASP A 168 -9.21 5.19 7.53
C ASP A 168 -10.21 6.34 7.69
N ALA A 169 -11.00 6.25 8.77
CA ALA A 169 -12.08 7.21 9.03
C ALA A 169 -11.59 8.67 9.19
N ASP A 170 -10.28 8.90 9.28
CA ASP A 170 -9.69 10.24 9.30
C ASP A 170 -9.85 10.98 7.96
N CYS A 171 -10.19 10.30 6.85
CA CYS A 171 -10.54 10.94 5.59
C CYS A 171 -11.75 11.90 5.66
N PHE A 172 -12.56 11.81 6.72
CA PHE A 172 -13.70 12.71 6.96
C PHE A 172 -13.37 13.92 7.86
N ALA A 173 -12.23 13.89 8.55
CA ALA A 173 -11.90 14.87 9.61
C ALA A 173 -10.47 15.43 9.52
N ASN A 174 -9.62 14.90 8.65
CA ASN A 174 -8.26 15.36 8.40
C ASN A 174 -8.16 15.98 6.99
N PRO A 175 -7.97 17.32 6.88
CA PRO A 175 -7.89 18.00 5.59
C PRO A 175 -6.78 17.48 4.67
N HIS A 176 -5.68 16.94 5.21
CA HIS A 176 -4.62 16.33 4.39
C HIS A 176 -5.05 15.01 3.76
N VAL A 177 -5.80 14.19 4.50
CA VAL A 177 -6.32 12.91 4.00
C VAL A 177 -7.47 13.16 3.02
N ALA A 178 -8.37 14.09 3.33
CA ALA A 178 -9.45 14.49 2.44
C ALA A 178 -8.91 15.03 1.10
N ARG A 179 -7.88 15.90 1.14
CA ARG A 179 -7.18 16.38 -0.06
C ARG A 179 -6.59 15.23 -0.86
N ALA A 180 -5.89 14.30 -0.21
CA ALA A 180 -5.27 13.16 -0.87
C ALA A 180 -6.30 12.24 -1.55
N LEU A 181 -7.42 11.96 -0.88
CA LEU A 181 -8.53 11.20 -1.44
C LEU A 181 -9.14 11.93 -2.65
N ALA A 182 -9.35 13.24 -2.55
CA ALA A 182 -9.84 14.05 -3.66
C ALA A 182 -8.88 14.05 -4.87
N SER A 183 -7.57 14.11 -4.66
CA SER A 183 -6.58 13.98 -5.75
C SER A 183 -6.61 12.61 -6.44
N LEU A 184 -6.85 11.53 -5.68
CA LEU A 184 -7.06 10.19 -6.23
C LEU A 184 -8.33 10.13 -7.09
N ILE A 185 -9.44 10.65 -6.57
CA ILE A 185 -10.73 10.74 -7.29
C ILE A 185 -10.56 11.56 -8.58
N ALA A 186 -9.92 12.73 -8.51
CA ALA A 186 -9.67 13.56 -9.69
C ALA A 186 -8.80 12.83 -10.73
N SER A 187 -7.77 12.11 -10.29
CA SER A 187 -6.93 11.29 -11.18
C SER A 187 -7.75 10.19 -11.85
N ARG A 188 -8.66 9.55 -11.12
CA ARG A 188 -9.57 8.53 -11.64
C ARG A 188 -10.51 9.11 -12.70
N VAL A 189 -11.18 10.22 -12.39
CA VAL A 189 -12.12 10.88 -13.32
C VAL A 189 -11.43 11.30 -14.60
N ARG A 190 -10.23 11.90 -14.52
CA ARG A 190 -9.47 12.28 -15.73
C ARG A 190 -9.11 11.07 -16.61
N GLU A 191 -8.68 9.95 -16.00
CA GLU A 191 -8.40 8.73 -16.77
C GLU A 191 -9.68 8.18 -17.42
N GLN A 192 -10.80 8.19 -16.70
CA GLN A 192 -12.09 7.74 -17.19
C GLN A 192 -12.59 8.54 -18.39
N LEU A 193 -12.47 9.87 -18.33
CA LEU A 193 -12.78 10.75 -19.45
C LEU A 193 -11.87 10.46 -20.66
N PHE A 194 -10.56 10.31 -20.42
CA PHE A 194 -9.60 9.99 -21.48
C PHE A 194 -9.86 8.64 -22.16
N LEU A 195 -10.30 7.64 -21.40
CA LEU A 195 -10.58 6.28 -21.90
C LEU A 195 -12.05 6.07 -22.29
N SER A 196 -12.90 7.08 -22.16
CA SER A 196 -14.36 6.96 -22.34
C SER A 196 -14.97 5.78 -21.57
N CYS A 197 -14.59 5.62 -20.28
CA CYS A 197 -15.10 4.55 -19.42
C CYS A 197 -15.73 5.08 -18.14
N GLU A 198 -16.94 4.61 -17.83
CA GLU A 198 -17.75 5.10 -16.70
C GLU A 198 -17.97 4.02 -15.65
N GLN A 199 -16.88 3.58 -15.02
CA GLN A 199 -16.94 2.62 -13.92
C GLN A 199 -17.11 3.33 -12.58
N PRO A 200 -17.93 2.82 -11.65
CA PRO A 200 -18.23 3.54 -10.42
C PRO A 200 -17.00 3.71 -9.53
N THR A 201 -16.92 4.84 -8.85
CA THR A 201 -15.95 5.11 -7.78
C THR A 201 -16.71 5.38 -6.48
N ARG A 202 -16.54 4.50 -5.48
CA ARG A 202 -17.28 4.54 -4.22
C ARG A 202 -16.32 4.71 -3.04
N ILE A 203 -16.70 5.56 -2.09
CA ILE A 203 -16.01 5.73 -0.82
C ILE A 203 -16.72 4.87 0.22
N LEU A 204 -16.00 3.98 0.87
CA LEU A 204 -16.55 3.12 1.91
C LEU A 204 -16.57 3.85 3.24
N LYS A 205 -17.64 3.66 3.99
CA LYS A 205 -17.85 4.24 5.32
C LYS A 205 -18.39 3.17 6.24
N TRP A 206 -17.94 3.18 7.49
CA TRP A 206 -18.41 2.30 8.55
C TRP A 206 -18.65 3.11 9.83
N ASP A 207 -19.02 2.42 10.91
CA ASP A 207 -19.20 3.02 12.22
C ASP A 207 -17.90 3.67 12.72
N LYS A 208 -17.96 4.93 13.14
CA LYS A 208 -16.80 5.73 13.58
C LYS A 208 -16.07 5.17 14.81
N ARG A 209 -16.65 4.20 15.51
CA ARG A 209 -15.98 3.47 16.61
C ARG A 209 -14.77 2.66 16.13
N PHE A 210 -14.74 2.26 14.87
CA PHE A 210 -13.63 1.53 14.27
C PHE A 210 -12.73 2.45 13.48
N LYS A 211 -11.41 2.33 13.70
CA LYS A 211 -10.45 3.23 13.05
C LYS A 211 -10.30 2.89 11.56
N GLY A 212 -10.09 1.61 11.26
CA GLY A 212 -9.92 1.10 9.91
C GLY A 212 -11.01 0.13 9.49
N ILE A 213 -11.08 -0.12 8.18
CA ILE A 213 -12.00 -1.11 7.60
C ILE A 213 -11.69 -2.52 8.12
N ASP A 214 -10.43 -2.84 8.42
CA ASP A 214 -10.03 -4.12 9.00
C ASP A 214 -10.69 -4.34 10.37
N ASP A 215 -10.65 -3.33 11.25
CA ASP A 215 -11.33 -3.38 12.55
C ASP A 215 -12.85 -3.54 12.39
N ALA A 216 -13.44 -2.81 11.43
CA ALA A 216 -14.88 -2.83 11.16
C ALA A 216 -15.35 -4.20 10.64
N LEU A 217 -14.62 -4.80 9.69
CA LEU A 217 -14.94 -6.11 9.11
C LEU A 217 -14.79 -7.23 10.15
N ILE A 218 -13.74 -7.19 10.97
CA ILE A 218 -13.56 -8.15 12.08
C ILE A 218 -14.72 -8.07 13.07
N ALA A 219 -15.23 -6.87 13.34
CA ALA A 219 -16.35 -6.64 14.23
C ALA A 219 -17.72 -6.94 13.60
N GLY A 220 -17.77 -7.33 12.32
CA GLY A 220 -19.03 -7.55 11.58
C GLY A 220 -19.85 -6.28 11.38
N ALA A 221 -19.20 -5.11 11.38
CA ALA A 221 -19.87 -3.84 11.17
C ALA A 221 -20.36 -3.70 9.72
N THR A 222 -21.52 -3.05 9.54
CA THR A 222 -22.04 -2.74 8.22
C THR A 222 -21.14 -1.72 7.52
N VAL A 223 -20.80 -2.01 6.26
CA VAL A 223 -20.13 -1.08 5.36
C VAL A 223 -21.17 -0.39 4.48
N HIS A 224 -21.12 0.93 4.46
CA HIS A 224 -21.93 1.79 3.60
C HIS A 224 -21.07 2.30 2.45
N TYR A 225 -21.72 2.52 1.30
CA TYR A 225 -21.09 3.02 0.09
C TYR A 225 -21.57 4.44 -0.15
N LEU A 226 -20.63 5.34 -0.40
CA LEU A 226 -20.89 6.73 -0.71
C LEU A 226 -20.38 7.03 -2.12
N ASP A 227 -21.18 7.69 -2.92
CA ASP A 227 -20.67 8.34 -4.13
C ASP A 227 -19.93 9.64 -3.75
N VAL A 228 -19.13 10.18 -4.67
CA VAL A 228 -18.31 11.39 -4.42
C VAL A 228 -19.12 12.57 -3.86
N PRO A 229 -20.33 12.90 -4.38
CA PRO A 229 -21.13 13.99 -3.82
C PRO A 229 -21.63 13.72 -2.40
N GLU A 230 -21.90 12.46 -2.05
CA GLU A 230 -22.34 12.08 -0.70
C GLU A 230 -21.18 12.15 0.28
N TRP A 231 -19.98 11.71 -0.14
CA TRP A 231 -18.76 11.87 0.64
C TRP A 231 -18.48 13.34 0.95
N LEU A 232 -18.55 14.23 -0.04
CA LEU A 232 -18.35 15.67 0.15
C LEU A 232 -19.30 16.29 1.18
N LYS A 233 -20.58 15.89 1.20
CA LYS A 233 -21.58 16.37 2.17
C LYS A 233 -21.27 15.98 3.63
N LEU A 234 -20.44 14.96 3.84
CA LEU A 234 -20.10 14.45 5.17
C LEU A 234 -18.77 14.98 5.71
N LEU A 235 -18.05 15.80 4.93
CA LEU A 235 -16.79 16.39 5.34
C LEU A 235 -17.01 17.57 6.32
N THR A 236 -16.03 17.80 7.21
CA THR A 236 -15.96 19.09 7.93
C THR A 236 -15.72 20.23 6.94
N PRO A 237 -16.03 21.50 7.28
CA PRO A 237 -15.78 22.64 6.39
C PRO A 237 -14.33 22.68 5.86
N GLU A 238 -13.34 22.46 6.73
CA GLU A 238 -11.93 22.50 6.35
C GLU A 238 -11.55 21.34 5.40
N CYS A 239 -12.15 20.16 5.61
CA CYS A 239 -11.95 19.01 4.74
C CYS A 239 -12.63 19.21 3.38
N PHE A 240 -13.83 19.81 3.38
CA PHE A 240 -14.58 20.14 2.18
C PHE A 240 -13.81 21.13 1.30
N ASP A 241 -13.26 22.20 1.89
CA ASP A 241 -12.46 23.18 1.15
C ASP A 241 -11.20 22.53 0.54
N ALA A 242 -10.51 21.70 1.33
CA ALA A 242 -9.31 21.01 0.88
C ALA A 242 -9.59 20.00 -0.25
N ALA A 243 -10.73 19.31 -0.20
CA ALA A 243 -11.17 18.36 -1.23
C ALA A 243 -11.67 19.07 -2.49
N SER A 244 -12.51 20.10 -2.34
CA SER A 244 -13.15 20.82 -3.44
C SER A 244 -12.12 21.48 -4.35
N HIS A 245 -11.04 22.02 -3.80
CA HIS A 245 -9.93 22.56 -4.60
C HIS A 245 -9.32 21.53 -5.55
N GLN A 246 -9.25 20.24 -5.16
CA GLN A 246 -8.70 19.19 -6.02
C GLN A 246 -9.69 18.70 -7.09
N LEU A 247 -10.99 18.88 -6.84
CA LEU A 247 -12.07 18.45 -7.72
C LEU A 247 -12.59 19.57 -8.63
N ALA A 248 -12.12 20.81 -8.48
CA ALA A 248 -12.57 21.95 -9.28
C ALA A 248 -12.35 21.73 -10.80
N ASP A 249 -11.22 21.13 -11.18
CA ASP A 249 -10.81 20.97 -12.58
C ASP A 249 -11.44 19.76 -13.30
N ILE A 250 -12.27 18.96 -12.61
CA ILE A 250 -12.88 17.75 -13.17
C ILE A 250 -14.40 17.88 -13.38
N SER A 251 -14.99 19.03 -13.06
CA SER A 251 -16.39 19.28 -13.42
C SER A 251 -16.48 19.37 -14.95
N PRO A 252 -17.36 18.58 -15.59
CA PRO A 252 -17.62 18.76 -17.02
C PRO A 252 -18.03 20.21 -17.24
N SER A 253 -17.50 20.84 -18.29
CA SER A 253 -18.13 22.02 -18.85
C SER A 253 -19.61 21.68 -19.06
N LYS A 254 -20.50 22.48 -18.47
CA LYS A 254 -21.94 22.33 -18.57
C LYS A 254 -22.42 22.08 -20.00
#